data_AF-A0A7L2LXQ8-F1
#
_entry.id   AF-A0A7L2LXQ8-F1
#
_cell.length_a   1.000
_cell.length_b   1.000
_cell.length_c   1.000
_cell.angle_alpha   90.00
_cell.angle_beta   90.00
_cell.angle_gamma   90.00
#
_symmetry.space_group_name_H-M   'P 1'
#
loop_
_entity.id
_entity.type
_entity.pdbx_description
1 polymer ?
#
loop_
_entity_poly.entity_id
_entity_poly.type
_entity_poly.pdbx_seq_one_letter_code
_entity_poly.pdbx_strand_id
1 'polypeptide(L)'
;QVTLWLKKIYGCAPIPEYEVNERTVDILHEVMECNEERDKDVMLLIEDMKDRATKYEAETEYRLDILEESLSLPVGSILLEDTPDLIDLVESAMELELEDTSLTSFYSAINYMSSELYKTKSENEEMELKLKTLMKKLTSALTLEKRLEEDIKKSKESQEAEKAKAEIQSKNLKFLEDKSKDIKIRICDAEDELVAMGLDQSLTHEALMKSSEELAAVLKEMEPLKKELASYHDLP
;
A
#
# COMPACT_ATOMS: atom_id res chain seq x y z
N GLN A 1 46.66 5.81 -7.75
CA GLN A 1 46.13 5.40 -6.43
C GLN A 1 47.11 4.45 -5.73
N VAL A 2 47.44 3.32 -6.35
CA VAL A 2 48.44 2.33 -5.86
C VAL A 2 49.81 2.94 -5.49
N THR A 3 50.37 3.85 -6.30
CA THR A 3 51.68 4.47 -6.02
C THR A 3 51.69 5.36 -4.78
N LEU A 4 50.56 6.01 -4.45
CA LEU A 4 50.40 6.80 -3.24
C LEU A 4 50.24 5.90 -2.00
N TRP A 5 49.50 4.80 -2.15
CA TRP A 5 49.37 3.78 -1.11
C TRP A 5 50.71 3.10 -0.79
N LEU A 6 51.49 2.72 -1.81
CA LEU A 6 52.86 2.20 -1.61
C LEU A 6 53.75 3.22 -0.89
N LYS A 7 53.67 4.51 -1.24
CA LYS A 7 54.40 5.56 -0.53
C LYS A 7 53.94 5.71 0.93
N LYS A 8 52.66 5.51 1.22
CA LYS A 8 52.11 5.52 2.59
C LYS A 8 52.63 4.35 3.42
N ILE A 9 52.68 3.14 2.85
CA ILE A 9 53.19 1.93 3.53
C ILE A 9 54.69 2.00 3.77
N TYR A 10 55.46 2.36 2.75
CA TYR A 10 56.92 2.41 2.85
C TYR A 10 57.43 3.70 3.54
N GLY A 11 56.57 4.71 3.69
CA GLY A 11 56.89 5.95 4.39
C GLY A 11 58.08 6.68 3.77
N CYS A 12 59.24 6.63 4.44
CA CYS A 12 60.51 7.21 3.98
C CYS A 12 61.44 6.22 3.26
N ALA A 13 61.10 4.92 3.23
CA ALA A 13 61.88 3.92 2.54
C ALA A 13 61.63 3.98 1.01
N PRO A 14 62.66 3.70 0.17
CA PRO A 14 62.47 3.64 -1.27
C PRO A 14 61.55 2.47 -1.63
N ILE A 15 60.59 2.73 -2.52
CA ILE A 15 59.71 1.69 -3.07
C ILE A 15 60.57 0.77 -3.96
N PRO A 16 60.54 -0.55 -3.77
CA PRO A 16 61.26 -1.49 -4.63
C PRO A 16 60.86 -1.32 -6.11
N GLU A 17 61.83 -1.42 -7.02
CA GLU A 17 61.55 -1.39 -8.45
C GLU A 17 60.70 -2.62 -8.84
N TYR A 18 59.61 -2.37 -9.56
CA TYR A 18 58.69 -3.41 -10.04
C TYR A 18 58.30 -3.13 -11.49
N GLU A 19 57.99 -4.19 -12.24
CA GLU A 19 57.53 -4.06 -13.61
C GLU A 19 56.09 -3.55 -13.64
N VAL A 20 55.89 -2.35 -14.19
CA VAL A 20 54.58 -1.74 -14.37
C VAL A 20 53.89 -2.36 -15.59
N ASN A 21 53.34 -3.56 -15.42
CA ASN A 21 52.44 -4.19 -16.37
C ASN A 21 50.99 -4.14 -15.83
N GLU A 22 50.00 -4.29 -16.72
CA GLU A 22 48.56 -4.24 -16.36
C GLU A 22 48.22 -5.21 -15.23
N ARG A 23 48.70 -6.46 -15.34
CA ARG A 23 48.50 -7.50 -14.33
C ARG A 23 49.10 -7.14 -12.96
N THR A 24 50.27 -6.52 -12.91
CA THR A 24 50.96 -6.13 -11.67
C THR A 24 50.22 -4.97 -11.01
N VAL A 25 49.72 -4.01 -11.79
CA VAL A 25 48.93 -2.89 -11.27
C VAL A 25 47.61 -3.38 -10.69
N ASP A 26 46.93 -4.33 -11.36
CA ASP A 26 45.68 -4.91 -10.88
C ASP A 26 45.87 -5.69 -9.57
N ILE A 27 46.91 -6.53 -9.49
CA ILE A 27 47.25 -7.27 -8.26
C ILE A 27 47.55 -6.29 -7.12
N LEU A 28 48.31 -5.22 -7.36
CA LEU A 28 48.61 -4.23 -6.34
C LEU A 28 47.37 -3.41 -5.92
N HIS A 29 46.43 -3.20 -6.83
CA HIS A 29 45.16 -2.55 -6.52
C HIS A 29 44.29 -3.41 -5.60
N GLU A 30 44.17 -4.71 -5.90
CA GLU A 30 43.45 -5.67 -5.05
C GLU A 30 44.08 -5.74 -3.65
N VAL A 31 45.40 -5.82 -3.56
CA VAL A 31 46.11 -5.83 -2.26
C VAL A 31 45.91 -4.51 -1.51
N MET A 32 45.91 -3.37 -2.21
CA MET A 32 45.61 -2.07 -1.60
C MET A 32 44.21 -2.04 -0.99
N GLU A 33 43.19 -2.46 -1.73
CA GLU A 33 41.81 -2.50 -1.24
C GLU A 33 41.66 -3.42 -0.03
N CYS A 34 42.21 -4.64 -0.11
CA CYS A 34 42.19 -5.58 1.02
C CYS A 34 42.93 -5.04 2.25
N ASN A 35 44.04 -4.33 2.06
CA ASN A 35 44.78 -3.73 3.17
C ASN A 35 44.00 -2.57 3.80
N GLU A 36 43.39 -1.69 3.00
CA GLU A 36 42.60 -0.57 3.51
C GLU A 36 41.34 -1.03 4.25
N GLU A 37 40.70 -2.11 3.80
CA GLU A 37 39.58 -2.72 4.52
C GLU A 37 40.02 -3.28 5.87
N ARG A 38 41.10 -4.08 5.88
CA ARG A 38 41.67 -4.63 7.11
C ARG A 38 42.12 -3.56 8.10
N ASP A 39 42.74 -2.48 7.63
CA ASP A 39 43.17 -1.37 8.48
C ASP A 39 41.98 -0.69 9.15
N LYS A 40 40.84 -0.55 8.45
CA LYS A 40 39.60 -0.02 9.03
C LYS A 40 39.06 -0.95 10.11
N ASP A 41 39.03 -2.25 9.86
CA ASP A 41 38.56 -3.24 10.85
C ASP A 41 39.42 -3.25 12.11
N VAL A 42 40.74 -3.21 11.96
CA VAL A 42 41.68 -3.13 13.09
C VAL A 42 41.48 -1.83 13.87
N MET A 43 41.28 -0.70 13.19
CA MET A 43 41.01 0.57 13.85
C MET A 43 39.70 0.53 14.66
N LEU A 44 38.64 -0.06 14.11
CA LEU A 44 37.37 -0.26 14.83
C LEU A 44 37.55 -1.13 16.06
N LEU A 45 38.34 -2.20 15.95
CA LEU A 45 38.64 -3.08 17.09
C LEU A 45 39.42 -2.33 18.18
N ILE A 46 40.41 -1.51 17.81
CA ILE A 46 41.17 -0.70 18.77
C ILE A 46 40.26 0.28 19.50
N GLU A 47 39.32 0.91 18.79
CA GLU A 47 38.38 1.84 19.41
C GLU A 47 37.41 1.13 20.36
N ASP A 48 36.89 -0.04 19.98
CA ASP A 48 36.05 -0.87 20.85
C ASP A 48 36.81 -1.30 22.12
N MET A 49 38.08 -1.71 21.99
CA MET A 49 38.89 -2.08 23.14
C MET A 49 39.14 -0.89 24.08
N LYS A 50 39.32 0.32 23.55
CA LYS A 50 39.48 1.54 24.35
C LYS A 50 38.20 1.91 25.08
N ASP A 51 37.07 1.93 24.39
CA ASP A 51 35.75 2.20 24.99
C ASP A 51 35.41 1.16 26.08
N ARG A 52 35.79 -0.10 25.86
CA ARG A 52 35.65 -1.15 26.87
C ARG A 52 36.55 -0.90 28.08
N ALA A 53 37.80 -0.49 27.87
CA ALA A 53 38.73 -0.19 28.95
C ALA A 53 38.21 0.96 29.82
N THR A 54 37.74 2.06 29.22
CA THR A 54 37.18 3.20 29.96
C THR A 54 35.92 2.83 30.74
N LYS A 55 35.06 1.96 30.18
CA LYS A 55 33.89 1.42 30.90
C LYS A 55 34.30 0.58 32.11
N TYR A 56 35.32 -0.27 31.99
CA TYR A 56 35.80 -1.08 33.11
C TYR A 56 36.46 -0.23 34.20
N GLU A 57 37.20 0.81 33.82
CA GLU A 57 37.77 1.78 34.77
C GLU A 57 36.65 2.50 35.54
N ALA A 58 35.63 3.03 34.84
CA ALA A 58 34.49 3.69 35.47
C ALA A 58 33.68 2.76 36.39
N GLU A 59 33.46 1.50 35.97
CA GLU A 59 32.79 0.50 36.81
C GLU A 59 33.61 0.17 38.07
N THR A 60 34.94 0.15 37.95
CA THR A 60 35.83 -0.07 39.10
C THR A 60 35.75 1.09 40.07
N GLU A 61 35.81 2.33 39.57
CA GLU A 61 35.63 3.54 40.38
C GLU A 61 34.26 3.56 41.09
N TYR A 62 33.18 3.24 40.36
CA TYR A 62 31.84 3.15 40.94
C TYR A 62 31.74 2.12 42.07
N ARG A 63 32.35 0.94 41.90
CA ARG A 63 32.37 -0.09 42.95
C ARG A 63 33.18 0.35 44.16
N LEU A 64 34.30 1.03 43.95
CA LEU A 64 35.12 1.57 45.03
C LEU A 64 34.36 2.64 45.82
N ASP A 65 33.64 3.52 45.12
CA ASP A 65 32.82 4.58 45.73
C ASP A 65 31.71 4.00 46.63
N ILE A 66 31.00 2.96 46.14
CA ILE A 66 29.98 2.27 46.96
C ILE A 66 30.61 1.64 48.21
N LEU A 67 31.77 0.99 48.07
CA LEU A 67 32.45 0.36 49.19
C LEU A 67 32.92 1.42 50.21
N GLU A 68 33.41 2.56 49.74
CA GLU A 68 33.80 3.68 50.61
C GLU A 68 32.58 4.30 51.31
N GLU A 69 31.45 4.51 50.61
CA GLU A 69 30.21 5.01 51.21
C GLU A 69 29.63 4.02 52.24
N SER A 70 29.63 2.73 51.92
CA SER A 70 28.99 1.70 52.73
C SER A 70 29.82 1.28 53.93
N LEU A 71 31.16 1.21 53.78
CA LEU A 71 32.08 0.73 54.81
C LEU A 71 32.87 1.85 55.49
N SER A 72 32.84 3.08 54.95
CA SER A 72 33.66 4.22 55.42
C SER A 72 35.16 3.91 55.49
N LEU A 73 35.63 2.97 54.67
CA LEU A 73 37.03 2.54 54.61
C LEU A 73 37.68 3.12 53.35
N PRO A 74 38.82 3.81 53.46
CA PRO A 74 39.59 4.22 52.29
C PRO A 74 40.20 2.96 51.65
N VAL A 75 39.59 2.46 50.58
CA VAL A 75 39.98 1.20 49.92
C VAL A 75 41.42 1.25 49.37
N GLY A 76 41.95 2.45 49.10
CA GLY A 76 43.37 2.65 48.76
C GLY A 76 44.36 2.29 49.88
N SER A 77 43.87 2.04 51.10
CA SER A 77 44.66 1.62 52.27
C SER A 77 44.43 0.18 52.70
N ILE A 78 43.61 -0.61 51.97
CA ILE A 78 43.57 -2.07 52.13
C ILE A 78 44.85 -2.62 51.48
N LEU A 79 45.96 -2.42 52.18
CA LEU A 79 47.18 -3.16 51.95
C LEU A 79 46.85 -4.64 52.16
N LEU A 80 47.53 -5.47 51.38
CA LEU A 80 47.48 -6.94 51.33
C LEU A 80 47.50 -7.64 52.72
N GLU A 81 47.79 -6.93 53.81
CA GLU A 81 47.84 -7.42 55.20
C GLU A 81 46.47 -7.62 55.87
N ASP A 82 45.38 -6.97 55.43
CA ASP A 82 44.04 -7.11 56.04
C ASP A 82 43.15 -8.17 55.36
N THR A 83 43.75 -9.00 54.49
CA THR A 83 43.06 -10.11 53.82
C THR A 83 42.66 -11.30 54.70
N PRO A 84 43.39 -11.70 55.78
CA PRO A 84 43.03 -12.90 56.52
C PRO A 84 41.73 -12.75 57.31
N ASP A 85 41.41 -11.58 57.87
CA ASP A 85 40.15 -11.37 58.60
C ASP A 85 38.92 -11.43 57.67
N LEU A 86 39.06 -10.92 56.43
CA LEU A 86 38.03 -11.03 55.40
C LEU A 86 37.90 -12.46 54.88
N ILE A 87 39.01 -13.19 54.74
CA ILE A 87 39.02 -14.60 54.36
C ILE A 87 38.38 -15.45 55.47
N ASP A 88 38.74 -15.24 56.73
CA ASP A 88 38.16 -15.93 57.89
C ASP A 88 36.65 -15.65 58.03
N LEU A 89 36.21 -14.43 57.69
CA LEU A 89 34.78 -14.09 57.66
C LEU A 89 34.05 -14.83 56.54
N VAL A 90 34.66 -14.91 55.34
CA VAL A 90 34.12 -15.67 54.20
C VAL A 90 34.12 -17.17 54.50
N GLU A 91 35.17 -17.70 55.10
CA GLU A 91 35.29 -19.10 55.53
C GLU A 91 34.27 -19.43 56.62
N SER A 92 34.08 -18.56 57.61
CA SER A 92 33.03 -18.71 58.64
C SER A 92 31.63 -18.69 58.03
N ALA A 93 31.39 -17.84 57.02
CA ALA A 93 30.11 -17.81 56.31
C ALA A 93 29.86 -19.10 55.50
N MET A 94 30.92 -19.67 54.91
CA MET A 94 30.86 -20.97 54.23
C MET A 94 30.64 -22.14 55.21
N GLU A 95 31.30 -22.15 56.37
CA GLU A 95 31.09 -23.17 57.41
C GLU A 95 29.69 -23.13 58.02
N LEU A 96 29.07 -21.94 58.09
CA LEU A 96 27.68 -21.76 58.51
C LEU A 96 26.66 -22.15 57.42
N GLU A 97 27.12 -22.68 56.28
CA GLU A 97 26.31 -23.05 55.11
C GLU A 97 25.36 -21.93 54.67
N LEU A 98 25.76 -20.66 54.83
CA LEU A 98 24.98 -19.56 54.26
C LEU A 98 25.02 -19.74 52.74
N GLU A 99 23.86 -19.89 52.11
CA GLU A 99 23.76 -20.01 50.66
C GLU A 99 24.59 -18.90 50.00
N ASP A 100 25.39 -19.25 49.01
CA ASP A 100 26.18 -18.29 48.25
C ASP A 100 25.21 -17.28 47.60
N THR A 101 25.00 -16.18 48.29
CA THR A 101 24.07 -15.11 47.89
C THR A 101 24.43 -14.56 46.51
N SER A 102 25.72 -14.63 46.14
CA SER A 102 26.18 -14.24 44.81
C SER A 102 25.66 -15.21 43.74
N LEU A 103 25.74 -16.52 43.98
CA LEU A 103 25.25 -17.55 43.06
C LEU A 103 23.72 -17.52 42.93
N THR A 104 23.00 -17.40 44.04
CA THR A 104 21.52 -17.30 44.03
C THR A 104 21.03 -16.03 43.32
N SER A 105 21.73 -14.90 43.51
CA SER A 105 21.44 -13.65 42.78
C SER A 105 21.70 -13.78 41.28
N PHE A 106 22.77 -14.49 40.88
CA PHE A 106 23.11 -14.73 39.49
C PHE A 106 22.07 -15.62 38.80
N TYR A 107 21.61 -16.69 39.45
CA TYR A 107 20.52 -17.53 38.91
C TYR A 107 19.21 -16.75 38.74
N SER A 108 18.90 -15.85 39.68
CA SER A 108 17.72 -14.99 39.58
C SER A 108 17.83 -14.00 38.41
N ALA A 109 19.00 -13.40 38.19
CA ALA A 109 19.27 -12.55 37.04
C ALA A 109 19.15 -13.31 35.72
N ILE A 110 19.71 -14.52 35.62
CA ILE A 110 19.58 -15.38 34.44
C ILE A 110 18.11 -15.70 34.16
N ASN A 111 17.34 -16.07 35.19
CA ASN A 111 15.93 -16.41 35.02
C ASN A 111 15.11 -15.20 34.58
N TYR A 112 15.38 -14.02 35.15
CA TYR A 112 14.74 -12.77 34.74
C TYR A 112 15.03 -12.45 33.27
N MET A 113 16.31 -12.42 32.88
CA MET A 113 16.74 -12.14 31.51
C MET A 113 16.17 -13.17 30.52
N SER A 114 16.13 -14.44 30.91
CA SER A 114 15.55 -15.50 30.09
C SER A 114 14.05 -15.28 29.88
N SER A 115 13.31 -14.95 30.95
CA SER A 115 11.87 -14.66 30.87
C SER A 115 11.59 -13.45 29.98
N GLU A 116 12.36 -12.37 30.13
CA GLU A 116 12.25 -11.17 29.31
C GLU A 116 12.56 -11.45 27.82
N LEU A 117 13.58 -12.26 27.55
CA LEU A 117 13.91 -12.71 26.20
C LEU A 117 12.75 -13.48 25.56
N TYR A 118 12.15 -14.45 26.28
CA TYR A 118 11.01 -15.20 25.76
C TYR A 118 9.78 -14.33 25.53
N LYS A 119 9.50 -13.38 26.43
CA LYS A 119 8.41 -12.42 26.27
C LYS A 119 8.62 -11.57 25.01
N THR A 120 9.80 -10.97 24.87
CA THR A 120 10.16 -10.16 23.71
C THR A 120 10.07 -10.95 22.41
N LYS A 121 10.55 -12.20 22.43
CA LYS A 121 10.45 -13.11 21.28
C LYS A 121 8.99 -13.38 20.89
N SER A 122 8.13 -13.69 21.86
CA SER A 122 6.70 -13.92 21.62
C SER A 122 6.01 -12.68 21.04
N GLU A 123 6.31 -11.49 21.57
CA GLU A 123 5.77 -10.23 21.05
C GLU A 123 6.23 -9.96 19.61
N ASN A 124 7.50 -10.28 19.30
CA ASN A 124 8.04 -10.15 17.95
C ASN A 124 7.37 -11.11 16.96
N GLU A 125 7.16 -12.37 17.34
CA GLU A 125 6.43 -13.35 16.53
C GLU A 125 4.98 -12.90 16.25
N GLU A 126 4.29 -12.35 17.26
CA GLU A 126 2.94 -11.80 17.07
C GLU A 126 2.95 -10.60 16.10
N MET A 127 3.94 -9.71 16.23
CA MET A 127 4.10 -8.57 15.33
C MET A 127 4.35 -9.02 13.89
N GLU A 128 5.18 -10.04 13.68
CA GLU A 128 5.45 -10.60 12.37
C GLU A 128 4.18 -11.20 11.72
N LEU A 129 3.33 -11.87 12.50
CA LEU A 129 2.04 -12.38 12.03
C LEU A 129 1.08 -11.25 11.63
N LYS A 130 1.03 -10.17 12.44
CA LYS A 130 0.24 -8.97 12.11
C LYS A 130 0.75 -8.32 10.82
N LEU A 131 2.07 -8.20 10.65
CA LEU A 131 2.70 -7.64 9.46
C LEU A 131 2.37 -8.47 8.23
N LYS A 132 2.52 -9.80 8.29
CA LYS A 132 2.12 -10.72 7.21
C LYS A 132 0.65 -10.58 6.84
N THR A 133 -0.23 -10.40 7.83
CA THR A 133 -1.67 -10.20 7.60
C THR A 133 -1.95 -8.86 6.92
N LEU A 134 -1.29 -7.79 7.35
CA LEU A 134 -1.39 -6.46 6.73
C LEU A 134 -0.86 -6.46 5.30
N MET A 135 0.27 -7.11 5.03
CA MET A 135 0.81 -7.26 3.68
C MET A 135 -0.20 -7.96 2.75
N LYS A 136 -0.83 -9.05 3.20
CA LYS A 136 -1.87 -9.73 2.40
C LYS A 136 -3.03 -8.79 2.08
N LYS A 137 -3.53 -8.05 3.07
CA LYS A 137 -4.61 -7.06 2.88
C LYS A 137 -4.20 -5.94 1.91
N LEU A 138 -2.99 -5.43 2.05
CA LEU A 138 -2.44 -4.39 1.18
C LEU A 138 -2.36 -4.86 -0.27
N THR A 139 -1.84 -6.07 -0.51
CA THR A 139 -1.80 -6.67 -1.86
C THR A 139 -3.20 -6.84 -2.44
N SER A 140 -4.17 -7.33 -1.65
CA SER A 140 -5.56 -7.44 -2.10
C SER A 140 -6.17 -6.07 -2.43
N ALA A 141 -5.90 -5.04 -1.63
CA ALA A 141 -6.38 -3.68 -1.87
C ALA A 141 -5.77 -3.09 -3.16
N LEU A 142 -4.45 -3.22 -3.36
CA LEU A 142 -3.77 -2.75 -4.58
C LEU A 142 -4.27 -3.44 -5.85
N THR A 143 -4.53 -4.75 -5.79
CA THR A 143 -5.11 -5.46 -6.96
C THR A 143 -6.56 -5.05 -7.24
N LEU A 144 -7.32 -4.65 -6.22
CA LEU A 144 -8.67 -4.10 -6.39
C LEU A 144 -8.61 -2.68 -6.98
N GLU A 145 -7.72 -1.83 -6.47
CA GLU A 145 -7.51 -0.47 -6.97
C GLU A 145 -7.18 -0.47 -8.46
N LYS A 146 -6.22 -1.29 -8.88
CA LYS A 146 -5.86 -1.42 -10.30
C LYS A 146 -7.03 -1.83 -11.19
N ARG A 147 -7.88 -2.74 -10.69
CA ARG A 147 -9.09 -3.17 -11.40
C ARG A 147 -10.11 -2.05 -11.53
N LEU A 148 -10.32 -1.30 -10.45
CA LEU A 148 -11.23 -0.16 -10.46
C LEU A 148 -10.75 0.94 -11.41
N GLU A 149 -9.44 1.17 -11.49
CA GLU A 149 -8.85 2.10 -12.46
C GLU A 149 -9.12 1.66 -13.91
N GLU A 150 -8.94 0.38 -14.22
CA GLU A 150 -9.28 -0.20 -15.54
C GLU A 150 -10.78 -0.07 -15.85
N ASP A 151 -11.65 -0.33 -14.88
CA ASP A 151 -13.10 -0.24 -15.04
C ASP A 151 -13.56 1.21 -15.23
N ILE A 152 -12.97 2.17 -14.51
CA ILE A 152 -13.20 3.60 -14.71
C ILE A 152 -12.80 4.01 -16.13
N LYS A 153 -11.64 3.55 -16.62
CA LYS A 153 -11.19 3.85 -17.98
C LYS A 153 -12.17 3.32 -19.03
N LYS A 154 -12.59 2.05 -18.92
CA LYS A 154 -13.58 1.45 -19.84
C LYS A 154 -14.93 2.17 -19.77
N SER A 155 -15.37 2.53 -18.58
CA SER A 155 -16.63 3.26 -18.37
C SER A 155 -16.59 4.63 -19.06
N LYS A 156 -15.47 5.35 -18.93
CA LYS A 156 -15.28 6.65 -19.60
C LYS A 156 -15.30 6.52 -21.12
N GLU A 157 -14.61 5.54 -21.68
CA GLU A 157 -14.62 5.26 -23.12
C GLU A 157 -16.05 4.95 -23.62
N SER A 158 -16.79 4.12 -22.89
CA SER A 158 -18.20 3.82 -23.20
C SER A 158 -19.08 5.06 -23.10
N GLN A 159 -18.86 5.92 -22.10
CA GLN A 159 -19.63 7.15 -21.92
C GLN A 159 -19.42 8.12 -23.07
N GLU A 160 -18.18 8.27 -23.54
CA GLU A 160 -17.85 9.12 -24.69
C GLU A 160 -18.53 8.62 -25.97
N ALA A 161 -18.53 7.30 -26.21
CA ALA A 161 -19.23 6.68 -27.33
C ALA A 161 -20.76 6.86 -27.26
N GLU A 162 -21.35 6.65 -26.08
CA GLU A 162 -22.78 6.85 -25.84
C GLU A 162 -23.17 8.32 -26.07
N LYS A 163 -22.36 9.26 -25.58
CA LYS A 163 -22.58 10.70 -25.76
C LYS A 163 -22.55 11.09 -27.24
N ALA A 164 -21.58 10.59 -28.00
CA ALA A 164 -21.49 10.84 -29.44
C ALA A 164 -22.72 10.29 -30.18
N LYS A 165 -23.18 9.08 -29.82
CA LYS A 165 -24.39 8.48 -30.38
C LYS A 165 -25.65 9.28 -30.02
N ALA A 166 -25.80 9.71 -28.78
CA ALA A 166 -26.90 10.53 -28.32
C ALA A 166 -26.93 11.89 -29.04
N GLU A 167 -25.78 12.50 -29.30
CA GLU A 167 -25.68 13.74 -30.06
C GLU A 167 -26.13 13.56 -31.52
N ILE A 168 -25.73 12.47 -32.18
CA ILE A 168 -26.20 12.11 -33.53
C ILE A 168 -27.71 11.90 -33.53
N GLN A 169 -28.25 11.16 -32.56
CA GLN A 169 -29.69 10.94 -32.44
C GLN A 169 -30.46 12.24 -32.22
N SER A 170 -29.95 13.14 -31.39
CA SER A 170 -30.55 14.46 -31.16
C SER A 170 -30.58 15.30 -32.44
N LYS A 171 -29.48 15.34 -33.20
CA LYS A 171 -29.42 16.03 -34.51
C LYS A 171 -30.43 15.44 -35.50
N ASN A 172 -30.52 14.11 -35.57
CA ASN A 172 -31.48 13.42 -36.44
C ASN A 172 -32.93 13.73 -36.04
N LEU A 173 -33.24 13.73 -34.74
CA LEU A 173 -34.58 14.03 -34.24
C LEU A 173 -34.97 15.47 -34.59
N LYS A 174 -34.06 16.43 -34.41
CA LYS A 174 -34.28 17.82 -34.82
C LYS A 174 -34.54 17.95 -36.32
N PHE A 175 -33.74 17.27 -37.15
CA PHE A 175 -33.96 17.26 -38.60
C PHE A 175 -35.34 16.69 -38.98
N LEU A 176 -35.76 15.59 -38.35
CA LEU A 176 -37.07 15.00 -38.60
C LEU A 176 -38.21 15.92 -38.14
N GLU A 177 -38.05 16.62 -37.03
CA GLU A 177 -39.02 17.60 -36.54
C GLU A 177 -39.16 18.78 -37.52
N ASP A 178 -38.04 19.34 -37.98
CA ASP A 178 -38.04 20.43 -38.96
C ASP A 178 -38.68 19.99 -40.28
N LYS A 179 -38.36 18.77 -40.75
CA LYS A 179 -38.96 18.19 -41.96
C LYS A 179 -40.46 17.92 -41.81
N SER A 180 -40.91 17.50 -40.63
CA SER A 180 -42.33 17.30 -40.35
C SER A 180 -43.10 18.62 -40.40
N LYS A 181 -42.54 19.70 -39.84
CA LYS A 181 -43.13 21.05 -39.92
C LYS A 181 -43.21 21.54 -41.37
N ASP A 182 -42.15 21.37 -42.15
CA ASP A 182 -42.12 21.74 -43.57
C ASP A 182 -43.15 20.97 -44.41
N ILE A 183 -43.28 19.65 -44.20
CA ILE A 183 -44.32 18.85 -44.87
C ILE A 183 -45.71 19.33 -44.48
N LYS A 184 -45.94 19.65 -43.20
CA LYS A 184 -47.23 20.15 -42.73
C LYS A 184 -47.61 21.47 -43.40
N ILE A 185 -46.65 22.39 -43.55
CA ILE A 185 -46.86 23.66 -44.27
C ILE A 185 -47.23 23.36 -45.73
N ARG A 186 -46.47 22.51 -46.42
CA ARG A 186 -46.75 22.15 -47.82
C ARG A 186 -48.11 21.46 -48.02
N ILE A 187 -48.57 20.67 -47.04
CA ILE A 187 -49.91 20.09 -47.06
C ILE A 187 -50.96 21.19 -46.95
N CYS A 188 -50.83 22.11 -45.99
CA CYS A 188 -51.76 23.22 -45.85
C CYS A 188 -51.81 24.09 -47.12
N ASP A 189 -50.66 24.43 -47.70
CA ASP A 189 -50.60 25.21 -48.94
C ASP A 189 -51.30 24.49 -50.10
N ALA A 190 -51.09 23.17 -50.25
CA ALA A 190 -51.74 22.37 -51.29
C ALA A 190 -53.25 22.19 -51.05
N GLU A 191 -53.69 22.07 -49.79
CA GLU A 191 -55.10 22.05 -49.42
C GLU A 191 -55.78 23.38 -49.78
N ASP A 192 -55.13 24.51 -49.47
CA ASP A 192 -55.62 25.84 -49.83
C ASP A 192 -55.72 26.02 -51.36
N GLU A 193 -54.73 25.54 -52.12
CA GLU A 193 -54.78 25.53 -53.60
C GLU A 193 -55.93 24.66 -54.13
N LEU A 194 -56.15 23.46 -53.57
CA LEU A 194 -57.23 22.57 -53.98
C LEU A 194 -58.61 23.19 -53.70
N VAL A 195 -58.78 23.83 -52.54
CA VAL A 195 -60.00 24.57 -52.20
C VAL A 195 -60.21 25.73 -53.18
N ALA A 196 -59.15 26.47 -53.54
CA ALA A 196 -59.23 27.55 -54.53
C ALA A 196 -59.62 27.06 -55.94
N MET A 197 -59.25 25.82 -56.31
CA MET A 197 -59.68 25.18 -57.57
C MET A 197 -61.13 24.66 -57.56
N GLY A 198 -61.85 24.79 -56.43
CA GLY A 198 -63.25 24.42 -56.30
C GLY A 198 -63.52 23.01 -55.78
N LEU A 199 -62.54 22.40 -55.08
CA LEU A 199 -62.75 21.13 -54.38
C LEU A 199 -63.73 21.31 -53.21
N ASP A 200 -64.76 20.48 -53.13
CA ASP A 200 -65.70 20.44 -52.00
C ASP A 200 -65.00 19.88 -50.74
N GLN A 201 -65.08 20.61 -49.63
CA GLN A 201 -64.45 20.24 -48.35
C GLN A 201 -64.97 18.91 -47.80
N SER A 202 -66.16 18.47 -48.23
CA SER A 202 -66.72 17.15 -47.88
C SER A 202 -65.89 15.96 -48.40
N LEU A 203 -65.05 16.17 -49.42
CA LEU A 203 -64.17 15.16 -50.02
C LEU A 203 -62.74 15.16 -49.44
N THR A 204 -62.46 15.97 -48.42
CA THR A 204 -61.15 15.99 -47.75
C THR A 204 -60.91 14.69 -46.98
N HIS A 205 -59.65 14.27 -46.84
CA HIS A 205 -59.31 13.03 -46.13
C HIS A 205 -59.83 13.01 -44.69
N GLU A 206 -59.78 14.15 -43.99
CA GLU A 206 -60.30 14.28 -42.62
C GLU A 206 -61.82 14.09 -42.56
N ALA A 207 -62.57 14.75 -43.45
CA ALA A 207 -64.02 14.56 -43.55
C ALA A 207 -64.39 13.12 -43.94
N LEU A 208 -63.63 12.50 -44.84
CA LEU A 208 -63.83 11.12 -45.27
C LEU A 208 -63.52 10.10 -44.17
N MET A 209 -62.43 10.30 -43.42
CA MET A 209 -62.08 9.48 -42.25
C MET A 209 -63.15 9.57 -41.18
N LYS A 210 -63.58 10.78 -40.84
CA LYS A 210 -64.64 11.00 -39.86
C LYS A 210 -65.96 10.37 -40.29
N SER A 211 -66.35 10.56 -41.55
CA SER A 211 -67.52 9.89 -42.15
C SER A 211 -67.41 8.36 -42.11
N SER A 212 -66.23 7.80 -42.36
CA SER A 212 -65.98 6.36 -42.29
C SER A 212 -66.05 5.83 -40.85
N GLU A 213 -65.49 6.56 -39.88
CA GLU A 213 -65.57 6.22 -38.46
C GLU A 213 -67.02 6.26 -37.96
N GLU A 214 -67.78 7.29 -38.35
CA GLU A 214 -69.21 7.42 -38.06
C GLU A 214 -70.02 6.29 -38.72
N LEU A 215 -69.75 5.95 -39.99
CA LEU A 215 -70.38 4.83 -40.69
C LEU A 215 -70.10 3.50 -40.00
N ALA A 216 -68.87 3.27 -39.56
CA ALA A 216 -68.48 2.06 -38.84
C ALA A 216 -69.18 1.97 -37.47
N ALA A 217 -69.33 3.09 -36.76
CA ALA A 217 -70.08 3.16 -35.51
C ALA A 217 -71.56 2.82 -35.74
N VAL A 218 -72.20 3.42 -36.75
CA VAL A 218 -73.62 3.18 -37.08
C VAL A 218 -73.85 1.74 -37.55
N LEU A 219 -72.94 1.16 -38.34
CA LEU A 219 -73.04 -0.24 -38.75
C LEU A 219 -72.99 -1.18 -37.54
N LYS A 220 -72.13 -0.88 -36.56
CA LYS A 220 -72.04 -1.64 -35.31
C LYS A 220 -73.30 -1.52 -34.46
N GLU A 221 -73.98 -0.37 -34.48
CA GLU A 221 -75.28 -0.17 -33.83
C GLU A 221 -76.45 -0.82 -34.59
N MET A 222 -76.39 -0.90 -35.92
CA MET A 222 -77.39 -1.58 -36.75
C MET A 222 -77.30 -3.11 -36.69
N GLU A 223 -76.15 -3.68 -36.33
CA GLU A 223 -75.93 -5.12 -36.26
C GLU A 223 -76.87 -5.86 -35.27
N PRO A 224 -77.07 -5.38 -34.02
CA PRO A 224 -78.09 -5.95 -33.12
C PRO A 224 -79.53 -5.70 -33.61
N LEU A 225 -79.83 -4.52 -34.17
CA LEU A 225 -81.15 -4.19 -34.70
C LEU A 225 -81.54 -5.06 -35.91
N LYS A 226 -80.58 -5.40 -36.77
CA LYS A 226 -80.79 -6.36 -37.87
C LYS A 226 -81.04 -7.78 -37.36
N LYS A 227 -80.36 -8.20 -36.29
CA LYS A 227 -80.64 -9.50 -35.65
C LYS A 227 -82.04 -9.53 -35.05
N GLU A 228 -82.47 -8.43 -34.44
CA GLU A 228 -83.83 -8.30 -33.90
C GLU A 228 -84.89 -8.30 -35.01
N LEU A 229 -84.70 -7.53 -36.08
CA LEU A 229 -85.59 -7.52 -37.24
C LEU A 229 -85.67 -8.88 -37.95
N ALA A 230 -84.54 -9.59 -38.07
CA ALA A 230 -84.54 -10.96 -38.60
C ALA A 230 -85.35 -11.91 -37.70
N SER A 231 -85.27 -11.76 -36.37
CA SER A 231 -86.10 -12.54 -35.45
C SER A 231 -87.59 -12.24 -35.57
N TYR A 232 -87.97 -11.00 -35.96
CA TYR A 232 -89.37 -10.63 -36.22
C TYR A 232 -89.89 -11.11 -37.59
N HIS A 233 -89.01 -11.28 -38.58
CA HIS A 233 -89.36 -11.82 -39.90
C HIS A 233 -89.53 -13.36 -39.91
N ASP A 234 -89.05 -14.04 -38.87
CA ASP A 234 -89.21 -15.50 -38.68
C ASP A 234 -90.45 -15.89 -37.85
N LEU A 235 -91.32 -14.95 -37.49
CA LEU A 235 -92.60 -15.28 -36.85
C LEU A 235 -93.70 -15.55 -37.90
N PRO A 236 -94.46 -16.66 -37.78
CA PRO A 236 -95.50 -17.07 -38.73
C PRO A 236 -96.77 -16.22 -38.72
#